data_AF-A0A1N6DQ17-F1
#
_entry.id   AF-A0A1N6DQ17-F1
#
_cell.length_a   1.000
_cell.length_b   1.000
_cell.length_c   1.000
_cell.angle_alpha   90.00
_cell.angle_beta   90.00
_cell.angle_gamma   90.00
#
_symmetry.space_group_name_H-M   'P 1'
#
loop_
_entity.id
_entity.type
_entity.pdbx_description
1 polymer ?
#
loop_
_entity_poly.entity_id
_entity_poly.type
_entity_poly.pdbx_seq_one_letter_code
_entity_poly.pdbx_strand_id
1 'polypeptide(L)'
;MWFGTRAFMQEIVDPQFNPDYSRDGWSQDSRYLSGRVGLASSANGHQEYFFDWGVLSREQVRQITDYADGVYGKVGGRPGESLLYWVDPVAADQNVLPQSWATPSLGGYDAVPFAGDDRPVLSANTNLTQGYPVEKATYTLAADTVLRSVFVPIPPGHSAWVGVHGDAGAQDRVKVTPFTGSTAGTVVHPTILSVSTTTRVNTEITGTGLELSLDKTTPGTCPLVGMIVQILPTGSTPTTGGFISGQGHAGCRFDGYPSRVPYIAAGDDSMIQVSAKLVEVG
;
A
#
# COMPACT_ATOMS: atom_id res chain seq x y z
N MET A 1 -1.79 -7.40 15.16
CA MET A 1 -1.52 -6.79 13.85
C MET A 1 -0.67 -7.73 13.02
N TRP A 2 -1.04 -8.02 11.77
CA TRP A 2 -0.21 -8.81 10.85
C TRP A 2 0.89 -7.91 10.28
N PHE A 3 2.15 -8.14 10.66
CA PHE A 3 3.28 -7.23 10.44
C PHE A 3 4.57 -7.98 10.08
N GLY A 4 5.37 -7.40 9.19
CA GLY A 4 6.72 -7.89 8.94
C GLY A 4 7.26 -7.54 7.56
N THR A 5 8.18 -8.36 7.07
CA THR A 5 8.74 -8.25 5.72
C THR A 5 8.11 -9.28 4.80
N ARG A 6 8.29 -9.14 3.48
CA ARG A 6 7.86 -10.17 2.51
C ARG A 6 8.43 -11.57 2.79
N ALA A 7 9.60 -11.66 3.42
CA ALA A 7 10.23 -12.94 3.75
C ALA A 7 9.70 -13.56 5.05
N PHE A 8 9.28 -12.72 6.00
CA PHE A 8 8.82 -13.17 7.31
C PHE A 8 7.77 -12.19 7.84
N MET A 9 6.53 -12.67 7.87
CA MET A 9 5.38 -11.99 8.46
C MET A 9 4.97 -12.75 9.71
N GLN A 10 4.59 -12.01 10.76
CA GLN A 10 4.03 -12.62 11.96
C GLN A 10 2.96 -11.70 12.56
N GLU A 11 2.18 -12.26 13.47
CA GLU A 11 1.30 -11.47 14.30
C GLU A 11 2.11 -10.84 15.43
N ILE A 12 2.04 -9.51 15.53
CA ILE A 12 2.57 -8.75 16.66
C ILE A 12 1.43 -8.10 17.44
N VAL A 13 1.73 -7.69 18.67
CA VAL A 13 0.79 -6.91 19.49
C VAL A 13 0.45 -5.61 18.77
N ASP A 14 -0.81 -5.24 18.78
CA ASP A 14 -1.26 -3.96 18.23
C ASP A 14 -0.64 -2.78 19.01
N PRO A 15 -0.29 -1.68 18.34
CA PRO A 15 0.08 -0.45 19.04
C PRO A 15 -1.08 0.07 19.89
N GLN A 16 -0.78 0.95 20.84
CA GLN A 16 -1.77 1.62 21.67
C GLN A 16 -2.82 2.34 20.81
N PHE A 17 -4.01 2.50 21.39
CA PHE A 17 -5.12 3.22 20.77
C PHE A 17 -4.69 4.64 20.38
N ASN A 18 -5.10 5.06 19.17
CA ASN A 18 -4.74 6.32 18.50
C ASN A 18 -3.28 6.41 17.99
N PRO A 19 -2.81 5.44 17.19
CA PRO A 19 -1.59 5.67 16.41
C PRO A 19 -1.75 6.93 15.55
N ASP A 20 -0.74 7.80 15.57
CA ASP A 20 -0.74 8.99 14.73
C ASP A 20 -0.39 8.58 13.30
N TYR A 21 -1.34 8.83 12.40
CA TYR A 21 -1.22 8.60 10.97
C TYR A 21 -1.25 9.95 10.29
N SER A 22 -0.11 10.35 9.74
CA SER A 22 -0.04 11.59 8.98
C SER A 22 0.38 11.30 7.56
N ARG A 23 -0.15 12.08 6.63
CA ARG A 23 0.34 12.10 5.26
C ARG A 23 1.09 13.39 5.06
N ASP A 24 2.38 13.25 4.75
CA ASP A 24 3.25 14.39 4.52
C ASP A 24 3.55 14.55 3.03
N GLY A 25 3.76 15.79 2.62
CA GLY A 25 3.92 16.16 1.22
C GLY A 25 4.70 17.46 1.09
N TRP A 26 5.30 17.67 -0.08
CA TRP A 26 6.05 18.89 -0.33
C TRP A 26 5.09 20.07 -0.50
N SER A 27 5.39 21.20 0.15
CA SER A 27 4.72 22.47 -0.13
C SER A 27 5.69 23.64 -0.02
N GLN A 28 5.46 24.68 -0.81
CA GLN A 28 6.25 25.90 -0.83
C GLN A 28 5.33 27.12 -1.01
N ASP A 29 5.49 28.12 -0.15
CA ASP A 29 4.82 29.42 -0.29
C ASP A 29 5.74 30.47 -0.92
N SER A 30 5.14 31.37 -1.69
CA SER A 30 5.79 32.54 -2.27
C SER A 30 4.91 33.76 -2.02
N ARG A 31 5.49 34.84 -1.50
CA ARG A 31 4.76 36.08 -1.21
C ARG A 31 5.10 37.12 -2.27
N TYR A 32 4.08 37.65 -2.93
CA TYR A 32 4.25 38.68 -3.95
C TYR A 32 4.26 40.07 -3.31
N LEU A 33 5.05 41.00 -3.87
CA LEU A 33 5.11 42.39 -3.44
C LEU A 33 3.74 43.11 -3.47
N SER A 34 2.79 42.60 -4.25
CA SER A 34 1.40 43.08 -4.31
C SER A 34 0.52 42.59 -3.15
N GLY A 35 1.06 41.86 -2.18
CA GLY A 35 0.33 41.29 -1.05
C GLY A 35 -0.40 39.97 -1.36
N ARG A 36 -0.17 39.38 -2.54
CA ARG A 36 -0.69 38.04 -2.89
C ARG A 36 0.23 36.95 -2.37
N VAL A 37 -0.29 35.72 -2.28
CA VAL A 37 0.49 34.52 -1.97
C VAL A 37 0.29 33.49 -3.08
N GLY A 38 1.36 32.85 -3.52
CA GLY A 38 1.33 31.66 -4.37
C GLY A 38 1.76 30.46 -3.54
N LEU A 39 0.97 29.38 -3.61
CA LEU A 39 1.27 28.12 -2.95
C LEU A 39 1.47 27.06 -4.03
N ALA A 40 2.58 26.32 -3.94
CA ALA A 40 2.80 25.10 -4.70
C ALA A 40 2.83 23.93 -3.72
N SER A 41 2.20 22.82 -4.09
CA SER A 41 2.21 21.59 -3.28
C SER A 41 2.24 20.36 -4.17
N SER A 42 2.72 19.25 -3.63
CA SER A 42 2.63 17.93 -4.24
C SER A 42 1.17 17.45 -4.25
N ALA A 43 0.75 16.78 -5.32
CA ALA A 43 -0.53 16.07 -5.43
C ALA A 43 -0.48 14.69 -4.76
N ASN A 44 0.71 14.12 -4.58
CA ASN A 44 0.97 12.92 -3.81
C ASN A 44 1.82 13.23 -2.56
N GLY A 45 1.84 12.29 -1.62
CA GLY A 45 2.60 12.36 -0.39
C GLY A 45 2.82 10.96 0.17
N HIS A 46 3.73 10.82 1.13
CA HIS A 46 4.02 9.56 1.81
C HIS A 46 3.29 9.50 3.15
N GLN A 47 3.01 8.28 3.63
CA GLN A 47 2.47 8.08 4.97
C GLN A 47 3.57 7.96 6.02
N GLU A 48 3.38 8.64 7.15
CA GLU A 48 4.17 8.47 8.36
C GLU A 48 3.31 7.89 9.47
N TYR A 49 3.90 6.93 10.18
CA TYR A 49 3.26 6.13 11.19
C TYR A 49 4.04 6.25 12.49
N PHE A 50 3.36 6.65 13.56
CA PHE A 50 3.94 6.66 14.89
C PHE A 50 3.27 5.57 15.73
N PHE A 51 4.00 4.48 15.93
CA PHE A 51 3.54 3.37 16.75
C PHE A 51 4.15 3.44 18.13
N ASP A 52 3.29 3.39 19.14
CA ASP A 52 3.67 3.19 20.53
C ASP A 52 3.07 1.85 20.98
N TRP A 53 3.91 0.93 21.41
CA TRP A 53 3.49 -0.33 22.02
C TRP A 53 3.74 -0.21 23.52
N GLY A 54 2.64 0.02 24.25
CA GLY A 54 2.61 0.43 25.65
C GLY A 54 3.52 -0.37 26.57
N VAL A 55 3.03 -1.48 27.14
CA VAL A 55 3.87 -2.32 28.01
C VAL A 55 3.96 -3.71 27.43
N LEU A 56 5.16 -4.07 26.99
CA LEU A 56 5.46 -5.35 26.37
C LEU A 56 6.38 -6.21 27.25
N SER A 57 6.27 -7.52 27.06
CA SER A 57 7.27 -8.48 27.53
C SER A 57 8.56 -8.41 26.71
N ARG A 58 9.68 -8.91 27.25
CA ARG A 58 10.97 -8.95 26.52
C ARG A 58 10.87 -9.65 25.16
N GLU A 59 10.07 -10.71 25.09
CA GLU A 59 9.89 -11.48 23.86
C GLU A 59 9.16 -10.66 22.79
N GLN A 60 8.09 -9.94 23.17
CA GLN A 60 7.35 -9.07 22.25
C GLN A 60 8.20 -7.88 21.79
N VAL A 61 9.03 -7.31 22.68
CA VAL A 61 10.00 -6.27 22.28
C VAL A 61 10.99 -6.82 21.26
N ARG A 62 11.49 -8.04 21.47
CA ARG A 62 12.40 -8.69 20.51
C ARG A 62 11.74 -8.83 19.14
N GLN A 63 10.48 -9.29 19.08
CA GLN A 63 9.75 -9.43 17.81
C GLN A 63 9.72 -8.14 16.97
N ILE A 64 9.54 -6.98 17.60
CA ILE A 64 9.51 -5.68 16.90
C ILE A 64 10.93 -5.25 16.53
N THR A 65 11.86 -5.38 17.46
CA THR A 65 13.21 -4.82 17.32
C THR A 65 14.11 -5.63 16.39
N ASP A 66 13.89 -6.93 16.27
CA ASP A 66 14.57 -7.80 15.31
C ASP A 66 14.28 -7.38 13.85
N TYR A 67 13.13 -6.77 13.57
CA TYR A 67 12.86 -6.15 12.26
C TYR A 67 13.71 -4.90 12.03
N ALA A 68 13.85 -4.04 13.04
CA ALA A 68 14.69 -2.85 12.97
C ALA A 68 16.18 -3.21 12.82
N ASP A 69 16.60 -4.29 13.48
CA ASP A 69 17.96 -4.83 13.38
C ASP A 69 18.19 -5.63 12.08
N GLY A 70 17.15 -5.80 11.24
CA GLY A 70 17.24 -6.45 9.93
C GLY A 70 17.46 -7.97 10.01
N VAL A 71 17.06 -8.62 11.10
CA VAL A 71 17.13 -10.09 11.27
C VAL A 71 16.25 -10.79 10.23
N TYR A 72 15.06 -10.25 9.98
CA TYR A 72 14.02 -10.85 9.14
C TYR A 72 13.99 -10.35 7.69
N GLY A 73 15.11 -9.85 7.19
CA GLY A 73 15.24 -9.50 5.78
C GLY A 73 16.42 -8.59 5.50
N LYS A 74 17.24 -8.98 4.53
CA LYS A 74 18.34 -8.17 3.99
C LYS A 74 18.14 -7.94 2.49
N VAL A 75 17.02 -7.32 2.11
CA VAL A 75 16.83 -6.93 0.71
C VAL A 75 17.61 -5.63 0.49
N GLY A 76 18.71 -5.68 -0.28
CA GLY A 76 19.60 -4.53 -0.52
C GLY A 76 21.02 -4.67 0.04
N GLY A 77 21.28 -5.72 0.84
CA GLY A 77 22.61 -6.03 1.35
C GLY A 77 22.99 -5.28 2.64
N ARG A 78 22.19 -4.31 3.12
CA ARG A 78 22.36 -3.71 4.45
C ARG A 78 21.20 -4.06 5.41
N PRO A 79 21.45 -4.18 6.73
CA PRO A 79 20.38 -4.32 7.73
C PRO A 79 19.42 -3.13 7.68
N GLY A 80 18.11 -3.38 7.86
CA GLY A 80 17.09 -2.32 7.92
C GLY A 80 16.58 -1.78 6.56
N GLU A 81 17.10 -2.26 5.43
CA GLU A 81 16.65 -1.81 4.10
C GLU A 81 15.39 -2.52 3.58
N SER A 82 15.00 -3.62 4.21
CA SER A 82 13.79 -4.36 3.84
C SER A 82 12.55 -3.54 4.15
N LEU A 83 11.61 -3.54 3.20
CA LEU A 83 10.32 -2.90 3.38
C LEU A 83 9.48 -3.69 4.39
N LEU A 84 8.83 -2.95 5.28
CA LEU A 84 7.89 -3.43 6.27
C LEU A 84 6.47 -3.21 5.76
N TYR A 85 5.65 -4.24 5.94
CA TYR A 85 4.26 -4.30 5.52
C TYR A 85 3.41 -4.69 6.72
N TRP A 86 2.22 -4.09 6.81
CA TRP A 86 1.20 -4.57 7.71
C TRP A 86 -0.19 -4.34 7.11
N VAL A 87 -1.16 -5.02 7.70
CA VAL A 87 -2.57 -4.75 7.43
C VAL A 87 -3.09 -3.93 8.60
N ASP A 88 -3.45 -2.68 8.34
CA ASP A 88 -4.15 -1.85 9.33
C ASP A 88 -5.56 -2.42 9.55
N PRO A 89 -5.92 -2.83 10.79
CA PRO A 89 -7.24 -3.35 11.10
C PRO A 89 -8.39 -2.41 10.71
N VAL A 90 -8.20 -1.09 10.71
CA VAL A 90 -9.27 -0.14 10.34
C VAL A 90 -9.39 0.08 8.82
N ALA A 91 -8.36 -0.27 8.06
CA ALA A 91 -8.34 -0.13 6.60
C ALA A 91 -8.52 -1.47 5.86
N ALA A 92 -8.46 -2.60 6.58
CA ALA A 92 -8.48 -3.95 6.00
C ALA A 92 -9.71 -4.18 5.11
N ASP A 93 -10.89 -3.73 5.54
CA ASP A 93 -12.15 -3.86 4.80
C ASP A 93 -12.40 -2.71 3.80
N GLN A 94 -11.51 -1.72 3.72
CA GLN A 94 -11.62 -0.55 2.86
C GLN A 94 -10.82 -0.68 1.55
N ASN A 95 -9.65 -0.06 1.46
CA ASN A 95 -8.75 -0.20 0.33
C ASN A 95 -7.30 -0.16 0.84
N VAL A 96 -6.67 -1.32 0.95
CA VAL A 96 -5.31 -1.46 1.50
C VAL A 96 -4.22 -1.07 0.50
N LEU A 97 -4.57 -0.62 -0.71
CA LEU A 97 -3.59 -0.05 -1.62
C LEU A 97 -3.13 1.33 -1.14
N PRO A 98 -1.87 1.71 -1.41
CA PRO A 98 -1.44 3.09 -1.31
C PRO A 98 -2.20 3.96 -2.30
N GLN A 99 -2.37 5.23 -1.96
CA GLN A 99 -3.20 6.14 -2.75
C GLN A 99 -2.72 6.30 -4.20
N SER A 100 -1.40 6.30 -4.44
CA SER A 100 -0.82 6.35 -5.79
C SER A 100 -1.25 5.17 -6.67
N TRP A 101 -1.42 3.99 -6.07
CA TRP A 101 -1.92 2.79 -6.75
C TRP A 101 -3.45 2.81 -6.87
N ALA A 102 -4.15 3.19 -5.81
CA ALA A 102 -5.61 3.27 -5.82
C ALA A 102 -6.14 4.32 -6.82
N THR A 103 -5.40 5.39 -7.07
CA THR A 103 -5.74 6.48 -8.00
C THR A 103 -4.62 6.68 -9.03
N PRO A 104 -4.60 5.89 -10.12
CA PRO A 104 -3.52 5.90 -11.11
C PRO A 104 -3.28 7.25 -11.81
N SER A 105 -4.25 8.16 -11.83
CA SER A 105 -4.09 9.52 -12.38
C SER A 105 -3.04 10.34 -11.64
N LEU A 106 -2.76 10.05 -10.36
CA LEU A 106 -1.69 10.71 -9.62
C LEU A 106 -0.32 10.51 -10.26
N GLY A 107 -0.10 9.40 -10.98
CA GLY A 107 1.12 9.15 -11.74
C GLY A 107 1.34 10.13 -12.90
N GLY A 108 0.29 10.82 -13.36
CA GLY A 108 0.41 11.90 -14.34
C GLY A 108 0.95 13.21 -13.76
N TYR A 109 0.90 13.38 -12.43
CA TYR A 109 1.29 14.60 -11.72
C TYR A 109 2.65 14.46 -11.04
N ASP A 110 2.73 13.75 -9.93
CA ASP A 110 3.94 13.68 -9.10
C ASP A 110 4.12 12.34 -8.38
N ALA A 111 3.09 11.49 -8.36
CA ALA A 111 3.28 10.12 -7.94
C ALA A 111 4.18 9.38 -8.92
N VAL A 112 4.87 8.35 -8.41
CA VAL A 112 5.74 7.51 -9.22
C VAL A 112 4.89 6.73 -10.24
N PRO A 113 5.15 6.85 -11.56
CA PRO A 113 4.40 6.12 -12.58
C PRO A 113 4.60 4.61 -12.49
N PHE A 114 3.59 3.83 -12.87
CA PHE A 114 3.68 2.37 -12.84
C PHE A 114 4.59 1.80 -13.93
N ALA A 115 4.73 2.51 -15.05
CA ALA A 115 5.51 2.14 -16.23
C ALA A 115 6.90 2.78 -16.22
N GLY A 116 7.68 2.55 -15.16
CA GLY A 116 9.05 3.04 -15.06
C GLY A 116 9.07 4.55 -14.86
N ASP A 117 9.57 5.29 -15.85
CA ASP A 117 9.58 6.75 -15.90
C ASP A 117 8.49 7.30 -16.86
N ASP A 118 7.79 6.43 -17.58
CA ASP A 118 6.75 6.80 -18.52
C ASP A 118 5.46 7.19 -17.77
N ARG A 119 5.10 8.46 -17.87
CA ARG A 119 3.87 9.00 -17.28
C ARG A 119 2.65 8.62 -18.11
N PRO A 120 1.50 8.33 -17.47
CA PRO A 120 0.28 8.07 -18.20
C PRO A 120 -0.26 9.34 -18.86
N VAL A 121 -0.97 9.17 -19.97
CA VAL A 121 -1.78 10.25 -20.55
C VAL A 121 -3.07 10.36 -19.75
N LEU A 122 -3.35 11.56 -19.23
CA LEU A 122 -4.56 11.84 -18.48
C LEU A 122 -5.71 12.24 -19.41
N SER A 123 -6.91 11.74 -19.12
CA SER A 123 -8.16 12.09 -19.80
C SER A 123 -9.31 12.15 -18.80
N ALA A 124 -10.38 12.86 -19.11
CA ALA A 124 -11.51 12.98 -18.19
C ALA A 124 -12.24 11.63 -18.02
N ASN A 125 -12.55 11.26 -16.77
CA ASN A 125 -13.52 10.23 -16.48
C ASN A 125 -14.93 10.82 -16.66
N THR A 126 -15.66 10.34 -17.66
CA THR A 126 -16.99 10.85 -18.00
C THR A 126 -18.09 10.37 -17.05
N ASN A 127 -17.81 9.39 -16.17
CA ASN A 127 -18.78 8.85 -15.22
C ASN A 127 -18.28 8.93 -13.78
N LEU A 128 -18.90 9.84 -13.02
CA LEU A 128 -18.59 10.09 -11.60
C LEU A 128 -19.66 9.55 -10.65
N THR A 129 -20.64 8.77 -11.15
CA THR A 129 -21.78 8.30 -10.34
C THR A 129 -21.41 7.42 -9.17
N GLN A 130 -20.26 6.75 -9.25
CA GLN A 130 -19.73 5.85 -8.22
C GLN A 130 -18.55 6.47 -7.44
N GLY A 131 -18.33 7.78 -7.54
CA GLY A 131 -17.28 8.48 -6.78
C GLY A 131 -15.84 8.15 -7.22
N TYR A 132 -15.65 7.54 -8.39
CA TYR A 132 -14.32 7.31 -8.96
C TYR A 132 -13.59 8.64 -9.24
N PRO A 133 -12.25 8.61 -9.31
CA PRO A 133 -11.45 9.78 -9.70
C PRO A 133 -11.97 10.45 -10.97
N VAL A 134 -11.85 11.78 -11.01
CA VAL A 134 -12.27 12.63 -12.13
C VAL A 134 -11.44 12.44 -13.39
N GLU A 135 -10.28 11.79 -13.26
CA GLU A 135 -9.35 11.55 -14.35
C GLU A 135 -9.02 10.07 -14.48
N LYS A 136 -8.82 9.68 -15.74
CA LYS A 136 -8.36 8.36 -16.17
C LYS A 136 -6.91 8.47 -16.62
N ALA A 137 -6.06 7.57 -16.14
CA ALA A 137 -4.69 7.39 -16.58
C ALA A 137 -4.61 6.33 -17.66
N THR A 138 -4.03 6.65 -18.82
CA THR A 138 -3.76 5.66 -19.87
C THR A 138 -2.26 5.44 -19.99
N TYR A 139 -1.80 4.26 -19.57
CA TYR A 139 -0.41 3.83 -19.73
C TYR A 139 -0.22 3.19 -21.10
N THR A 140 0.85 3.54 -21.81
CA THR A 140 1.28 2.85 -23.03
C THR A 140 2.43 1.93 -22.68
N LEU A 141 2.26 0.63 -22.88
CA LEU A 141 3.19 -0.41 -22.50
C LEU A 141 3.86 -1.01 -23.73
N ALA A 142 5.19 -0.99 -23.74
CA ALA A 142 6.04 -1.69 -24.69
C ALA A 142 6.63 -2.95 -24.04
N ALA A 143 7.18 -3.86 -24.86
CA ALA A 143 7.74 -5.12 -24.36
C ALA A 143 8.92 -4.91 -23.39
N ASP A 144 9.66 -3.82 -23.53
CA ASP A 144 10.81 -3.44 -22.71
C ASP A 144 10.48 -2.52 -21.53
N THR A 145 9.25 -1.98 -21.44
CA THR A 145 8.83 -1.09 -20.34
C THR A 145 9.16 -1.70 -18.98
N VAL A 146 9.87 -0.95 -18.14
CA VAL A 146 10.14 -1.37 -16.76
C VAL A 146 8.87 -1.16 -15.95
N LEU A 147 8.40 -2.19 -15.27
CA LEU A 147 7.16 -2.12 -14.49
C LEU A 147 7.46 -2.11 -13.01
N ARG A 148 6.71 -1.28 -12.29
CA ARG A 148 6.71 -1.27 -10.83
C ARG A 148 5.65 -2.22 -10.31
N SER A 149 5.83 -2.65 -9.08
CA SER A 149 4.88 -3.48 -8.36
C SER A 149 4.64 -2.95 -6.95
N VAL A 150 3.47 -3.27 -6.41
CA VAL A 150 3.14 -3.07 -4.98
C VAL A 150 2.82 -4.42 -4.36
N PHE A 151 3.35 -4.66 -3.17
CA PHE A 151 3.07 -5.86 -2.40
C PHE A 151 2.04 -5.56 -1.31
N VAL A 152 1.05 -6.45 -1.17
CA VAL A 152 0.04 -6.39 -0.12
C VAL A 152 0.06 -7.72 0.65
N PRO A 153 0.32 -7.71 1.97
CA PRO A 153 0.29 -8.93 2.76
C PRO A 153 -1.15 -9.43 2.96
N ILE A 154 -1.33 -10.75 3.05
CA ILE A 154 -2.63 -11.37 3.35
C ILE A 154 -2.48 -12.14 4.68
N PRO A 155 -3.20 -11.74 5.75
CA PRO A 155 -3.17 -12.45 7.02
C PRO A 155 -3.74 -13.86 6.90
N PRO A 156 -3.35 -14.80 7.78
CA PRO A 156 -3.96 -16.12 7.85
C PRO A 156 -5.48 -16.04 8.04
N GLY A 157 -6.23 -16.92 7.36
CA GLY A 157 -7.70 -16.94 7.42
C GLY A 157 -8.40 -15.81 6.65
N HIS A 158 -7.66 -15.03 5.86
CA HIS A 158 -8.19 -13.97 5.01
C HIS A 158 -7.90 -14.21 3.53
N SER A 159 -8.70 -13.59 2.67
CA SER A 159 -8.50 -13.50 1.22
C SER A 159 -8.42 -12.04 0.82
N ALA A 160 -7.61 -11.73 -0.19
CA ALA A 160 -7.58 -10.42 -0.80
C ALA A 160 -8.51 -10.37 -2.01
N TRP A 161 -9.39 -9.38 -2.04
CA TRP A 161 -10.30 -9.11 -3.14
C TRP A 161 -9.80 -7.93 -3.94
N VAL A 162 -9.55 -8.15 -5.22
CA VAL A 162 -8.98 -7.15 -6.13
C VAL A 162 -10.06 -6.68 -7.11
N GLY A 163 -10.09 -5.36 -7.31
CA GLY A 163 -10.92 -4.69 -8.30
C GLY A 163 -10.09 -3.67 -9.07
N VAL A 164 -10.15 -3.75 -10.39
CA VAL A 164 -9.48 -2.82 -11.30
C VAL A 164 -10.55 -2.14 -12.15
N HIS A 165 -10.55 -0.82 -12.21
CA HIS A 165 -11.58 -0.03 -12.87
C HIS A 165 -10.99 0.87 -13.95
N GLY A 166 -11.65 0.93 -15.09
CA GLY A 166 -11.17 1.67 -16.27
C GLY A 166 -12.11 1.50 -17.46
N ASP A 167 -11.54 1.40 -18.66
CA ASP A 167 -12.32 1.04 -19.85
C ASP A 167 -12.61 -0.47 -19.80
N ALA A 168 -13.88 -0.81 -19.56
CA ALA A 168 -14.30 -2.15 -19.22
C ALA A 168 -14.00 -3.20 -20.29
N GLY A 169 -13.74 -4.44 -19.86
CA GLY A 169 -13.58 -5.60 -20.74
C GLY A 169 -12.16 -5.82 -21.27
N ALA A 170 -11.22 -4.90 -21.00
CA ALA A 170 -9.81 -5.19 -21.19
C ALA A 170 -9.33 -6.23 -20.17
N GLN A 171 -8.78 -7.34 -20.68
CA GLN A 171 -8.07 -8.37 -19.91
C GLN A 171 -6.57 -8.21 -20.16
N ASP A 172 -5.74 -8.85 -19.33
CA ASP A 172 -4.28 -8.95 -19.52
C ASP A 172 -3.53 -7.60 -19.50
N ARG A 173 -4.04 -6.61 -18.75
CA ARG A 173 -3.39 -5.31 -18.57
C ARG A 173 -2.86 -5.06 -17.17
N VAL A 174 -3.47 -5.73 -16.19
CA VAL A 174 -3.03 -5.72 -14.80
C VAL A 174 -2.74 -7.17 -14.40
N LYS A 175 -1.62 -7.35 -13.72
CA LYS A 175 -1.11 -8.64 -13.27
C LYS A 175 -1.16 -8.69 -11.76
N VAL A 176 -1.81 -9.71 -11.23
CA VAL A 176 -1.78 -10.05 -9.80
C VAL A 176 -1.02 -11.35 -9.64
N THR A 177 0.05 -11.32 -8.85
CA THR A 177 0.86 -12.51 -8.53
C THR A 177 0.64 -12.88 -7.07
N PRO A 178 -0.08 -13.97 -6.76
CA PRO A 178 -0.22 -14.43 -5.38
C PRO A 178 1.11 -14.99 -4.87
N PHE A 179 1.30 -14.96 -3.55
CA PHE A 179 2.46 -15.52 -2.88
C PHE A 179 2.05 -16.47 -1.77
N THR A 180 2.79 -17.56 -1.63
CA THR A 180 2.76 -18.45 -0.46
C THR A 180 4.16 -18.49 0.13
N GLY A 181 4.36 -17.75 1.23
CA GLY A 181 5.70 -17.40 1.71
C GLY A 181 6.47 -16.59 0.67
N SER A 182 7.68 -17.02 0.35
CA SER A 182 8.54 -16.40 -0.68
C SER A 182 8.26 -16.89 -2.11
N THR A 183 7.35 -17.86 -2.29
CA THR A 183 7.10 -18.51 -3.58
C THR A 183 5.97 -17.81 -4.33
N ALA A 184 6.25 -17.36 -5.55
CA ALA A 184 5.23 -16.82 -6.45
C ALA A 184 4.31 -17.95 -6.95
N GLY A 185 3.00 -17.72 -6.87
CA GLY A 185 1.98 -18.60 -7.42
C GLY A 185 1.64 -18.26 -8.88
N THR A 186 0.56 -18.86 -9.38
CA THR A 186 0.05 -18.61 -10.72
C THR A 186 -0.47 -17.19 -10.86
N VAL A 187 -0.01 -16.49 -11.89
CA VAL A 187 -0.47 -15.15 -12.23
C VAL A 187 -1.96 -15.14 -12.55
N VAL A 188 -2.66 -14.12 -12.05
CA VAL A 188 -4.08 -13.86 -12.31
C VAL A 188 -4.23 -12.49 -12.98
N HIS A 189 -5.10 -12.41 -13.98
CA HIS A 189 -5.45 -11.16 -14.67
C HIS A 189 -6.87 -10.74 -14.32
N PRO A 190 -7.06 -9.75 -13.41
CA PRO A 190 -8.38 -9.21 -13.14
C PRO A 190 -8.99 -8.63 -14.41
N THR A 191 -10.27 -8.90 -14.65
CA THR A 191 -11.02 -8.21 -15.71
C THR A 191 -11.23 -6.76 -15.28
N ILE A 192 -10.89 -5.79 -16.15
CA ILE A 192 -11.15 -4.38 -15.86
C ILE A 192 -12.66 -4.13 -15.85
N LEU A 193 -13.15 -3.65 -14.72
CA LEU A 193 -14.53 -3.27 -14.46
C LEU A 193 -14.83 -1.86 -14.97
N SER A 194 -16.09 -1.62 -15.32
CA SER A 194 -16.58 -0.29 -15.67
C SER A 194 -16.71 0.58 -14.42
N VAL A 195 -16.31 1.85 -14.50
CA VAL A 195 -16.57 2.86 -13.45
C VAL A 195 -18.06 3.12 -13.20
N SER A 196 -18.96 2.60 -14.05
CA SER A 196 -20.41 2.68 -13.89
C SER A 196 -21.01 1.55 -13.05
N THR A 197 -20.25 0.50 -12.72
CA THR A 197 -20.75 -0.64 -11.94
C THR A 197 -20.68 -0.39 -10.45
N THR A 198 -21.57 -1.03 -9.69
CA THR A 198 -21.52 -1.08 -8.22
C THR A 198 -20.67 -2.24 -7.69
N THR A 199 -20.14 -3.10 -8.57
CA THR A 199 -19.19 -4.15 -8.20
C THR A 199 -17.82 -3.53 -7.95
N ARG A 200 -17.34 -3.53 -6.70
CA ARG A 200 -16.02 -2.97 -6.35
C ARG A 200 -14.86 -3.86 -6.77
N VAL A 201 -15.01 -5.16 -6.56
CA VAL A 201 -13.98 -6.18 -6.70
C VAL A 201 -14.58 -7.40 -7.39
N ASN A 202 -13.78 -8.11 -8.19
CA ASN A 202 -14.22 -9.26 -8.98
C ASN A 202 -13.25 -10.43 -8.97
N THR A 203 -12.10 -10.29 -8.30
CA THR A 203 -11.05 -11.30 -8.27
C THR A 203 -10.67 -11.60 -6.83
N GLU A 204 -10.84 -12.85 -6.41
CA GLU A 204 -10.38 -13.32 -5.09
C GLU A 204 -8.98 -13.91 -5.21
N ILE A 205 -8.11 -13.56 -4.28
CA ILE A 205 -6.73 -14.02 -4.19
C ILE A 205 -6.50 -14.61 -2.80
N THR A 206 -5.95 -15.82 -2.77
CA THR A 206 -5.55 -16.53 -1.55
C THR A 206 -4.03 -16.68 -1.49
N GLY A 207 -3.49 -16.81 -0.28
CA GLY A 207 -2.06 -16.90 -0.04
C GLY A 207 -1.63 -16.12 1.20
N THR A 208 -0.33 -15.85 1.32
CA THR A 208 0.26 -15.01 2.37
C THR A 208 0.47 -13.57 1.91
N GLY A 209 0.25 -13.27 0.63
CA GLY A 209 0.41 -11.96 0.04
C GLY A 209 0.06 -11.95 -1.44
N LEU A 210 -0.02 -10.75 -2.02
CA LEU A 210 -0.12 -10.55 -3.46
C LEU A 210 0.81 -9.43 -3.90
N GLU A 211 1.23 -9.49 -5.16
CA GLU A 211 1.96 -8.43 -5.84
C GLU A 211 1.14 -7.96 -7.04
N LEU A 212 0.83 -6.67 -7.07
CA LEU A 212 0.07 -6.02 -8.13
C LEU A 212 1.04 -5.24 -9.02
N SER A 213 0.91 -5.38 -10.34
CA SER A 213 1.69 -4.63 -11.33
C SER A 213 0.89 -4.51 -12.63
N LEU A 214 1.32 -3.65 -13.55
CA LEU A 214 0.81 -3.72 -14.92
C LEU A 214 1.32 -4.99 -15.62
N ASP A 215 0.70 -5.34 -16.74
CA ASP A 215 1.18 -6.42 -17.61
C ASP A 215 1.57 -5.89 -18.99
N LYS A 216 2.77 -6.25 -19.42
CA LYS A 216 3.33 -5.92 -20.74
C LYS A 216 3.48 -7.14 -21.66
N THR A 217 2.99 -8.32 -21.23
CA THR A 217 3.00 -9.55 -22.04
C THR A 217 2.37 -9.30 -23.40
N THR A 218 1.32 -8.47 -23.44
CA THR A 218 0.78 -7.90 -24.66
C THR A 218 1.00 -6.39 -24.65
N PRO A 219 1.87 -5.83 -25.52
CA PRO A 219 2.02 -4.38 -25.66
C PRO A 219 0.69 -3.68 -25.96
N GLY A 220 0.59 -2.40 -25.64
CA GLY A 220 -0.61 -1.59 -25.90
C GLY A 220 -0.97 -0.67 -24.75
N THR A 221 -2.23 -0.24 -24.71
CA THR A 221 -2.70 0.74 -23.72
C THR A 221 -3.43 0.07 -22.56
N CYS A 222 -3.17 0.56 -21.35
CA CYS A 222 -3.87 0.19 -20.12
C CYS A 222 -4.56 1.43 -19.54
N PRO A 223 -5.86 1.64 -19.85
CA PRO A 223 -6.66 2.71 -19.28
C PRO A 223 -7.17 2.34 -17.87
N LEU A 224 -6.76 3.09 -16.86
CA LEU A 224 -7.10 2.88 -15.46
C LEU A 224 -7.68 4.15 -14.83
N VAL A 225 -8.73 3.99 -14.04
CA VAL A 225 -9.37 5.05 -13.27
C VAL A 225 -9.17 4.85 -11.77
N GLY A 226 -9.32 3.61 -11.30
CA GLY A 226 -9.12 3.30 -9.88
C GLY A 226 -8.84 1.82 -9.65
N MET A 227 -8.13 1.53 -8.56
CA MET A 227 -7.85 0.16 -8.12
C MET A 227 -8.20 0.01 -6.64
N ILE A 228 -8.74 -1.15 -6.28
CA ILE A 228 -9.22 -1.47 -4.94
C ILE A 228 -8.67 -2.84 -4.55
N VAL A 229 -8.08 -2.94 -3.36
CA VAL A 229 -7.80 -4.22 -2.70
C VAL A 229 -8.42 -4.21 -1.32
N GLN A 230 -9.27 -5.20 -1.03
CA GLN A 230 -9.88 -5.43 0.28
C GLN A 230 -9.37 -6.73 0.86
N ILE A 231 -9.06 -6.77 2.15
CA ILE A 231 -8.69 -7.99 2.86
C ILE A 231 -9.86 -8.38 3.76
N LEU A 232 -10.51 -9.49 3.42
CA LEU A 232 -11.69 -9.96 4.12
C LEU A 232 -11.47 -11.38 4.65
N PRO A 233 -12.11 -11.79 5.75
CA PRO A 233 -12.07 -13.18 6.20
C PRO A 233 -12.50 -14.12 5.07
N THR A 234 -11.81 -15.24 4.91
CA THR A 234 -12.11 -16.22 3.86
C THR A 234 -13.57 -16.67 3.94
N GLY A 235 -14.27 -16.67 2.80
CA GLY A 235 -15.69 -16.97 2.72
C GLY A 235 -16.63 -15.76 2.91
N SER A 236 -16.08 -14.58 3.19
CA SER A 236 -16.86 -13.33 3.20
C SER A 236 -17.09 -12.81 1.79
N THR A 237 -18.25 -12.19 1.58
CA THR A 237 -18.58 -11.51 0.32
C THR A 237 -18.25 -10.02 0.42
N PRO A 238 -17.49 -9.44 -0.51
CA PRO A 238 -17.24 -8.00 -0.56
C PRO A 238 -18.52 -7.19 -0.67
N THR A 239 -18.57 -6.05 0.00
CA THR A 239 -19.69 -5.11 -0.12
C THR A 239 -19.67 -4.44 -1.49
N THR A 240 -20.85 -4.25 -2.08
CA THR A 240 -21.00 -3.44 -3.30
C THR A 240 -20.91 -1.95 -2.96
N GLY A 241 -20.59 -1.13 -3.95
CA GLY A 241 -20.56 0.32 -3.83
C GLY A 241 -19.58 0.99 -4.79
N GLY A 242 -19.34 2.27 -4.53
CA GLY A 242 -18.42 3.09 -5.33
C GLY A 242 -16.96 2.94 -4.93
N PHE A 243 -16.13 3.81 -5.49
CA PHE A 243 -14.70 3.89 -5.24
C PHE A 243 -14.38 4.15 -3.77
N ILE A 244 -13.28 3.53 -3.30
CA ILE A 244 -12.69 3.78 -1.99
C ILE A 244 -11.24 4.19 -2.25
N SER A 245 -10.84 5.37 -1.75
CA SER A 245 -9.45 5.82 -1.87
C SER A 245 -8.51 4.88 -1.12
N GLY A 246 -7.27 4.77 -1.61
CA GLY A 246 -6.24 3.96 -0.94
C GLY A 246 -5.92 4.49 0.45
N GLN A 247 -5.94 3.60 1.44
CA GLN A 247 -5.64 3.87 2.85
C GLN A 247 -4.43 3.09 3.35
N GLY A 248 -3.90 2.17 2.55
CA GLY A 248 -2.67 1.44 2.89
C GLY A 248 -1.41 2.14 2.39
N HIS A 249 -0.31 1.40 2.38
CA HIS A 249 1.03 1.91 2.08
C HIS A 249 1.78 0.98 1.11
N ALA A 250 2.77 1.51 0.40
CA ALA A 250 3.60 0.78 -0.56
C ALA A 250 4.76 -0.01 0.10
N GLY A 251 4.92 0.14 1.42
CA GLY A 251 6.00 -0.42 2.20
C GLY A 251 6.78 0.66 2.95
N CYS A 252 7.06 0.40 4.22
CA CYS A 252 7.68 1.38 5.10
C CYS A 252 9.05 0.93 5.60
N ARG A 253 9.81 1.87 6.15
CA ARG A 253 11.04 1.62 6.91
C ARG A 253 10.98 2.33 8.24
N PHE A 254 11.76 1.86 9.21
CA PHE A 254 11.96 2.60 10.44
C PHE A 254 12.74 3.90 10.18
N ASP A 255 12.25 5.00 10.72
CA ASP A 255 12.99 6.27 10.81
C ASP A 255 13.81 6.26 12.11
N GLY A 256 15.04 5.77 11.99
CA GLY A 256 15.91 5.49 13.14
C GLY A 256 15.59 4.17 13.84
N TYR A 257 16.20 3.95 15.01
CA TYR A 257 15.94 2.75 15.82
C TYR A 257 14.71 2.97 16.72
N PRO A 258 13.89 1.93 16.97
CA PRO A 258 12.83 1.99 17.97
C PRO A 258 13.37 2.39 19.35
N SER A 259 12.70 3.35 19.99
CA SER A 259 12.99 3.76 21.36
C SER A 259 12.50 2.70 22.34
N ARG A 260 13.29 2.40 23.38
CA ARG A 260 12.93 1.43 24.42
C ARG A 260 13.02 2.12 25.79
N VAL A 261 11.90 2.17 26.49
CA VAL A 261 11.83 2.74 27.86
C VAL A 261 11.49 1.62 28.84
N PRO A 262 12.42 1.19 29.71
CA PRO A 262 12.13 0.16 30.71
C PRO A 262 11.22 0.75 31.80
N TYR A 263 10.11 0.08 32.09
CA TYR A 263 9.14 0.50 33.10
C TYR A 263 9.47 -0.08 34.49
N ILE A 264 10.06 -1.28 34.55
CA ILE A 264 10.52 -1.91 35.81
C ILE A 264 11.89 -2.55 35.57
N ALA A 265 12.89 -2.18 36.39
CA ALA A 265 14.27 -2.66 36.28
C ALA A 265 14.57 -3.96 37.06
N ALA A 266 13.68 -4.40 37.95
CA ALA A 266 13.92 -5.55 38.83
C ALA A 266 12.70 -6.49 38.91
N GLY A 267 12.85 -7.69 38.35
CA GLY A 267 11.84 -8.76 38.34
C GLY A 267 11.89 -9.59 37.05
N ASP A 268 11.39 -10.83 37.09
CA ASP A 268 11.29 -11.72 35.92
C ASP A 268 10.33 -11.16 34.84
N ASP A 269 9.44 -10.24 35.23
CA ASP A 269 8.52 -9.51 34.34
C ASP A 269 9.02 -8.09 34.03
N SER A 270 10.16 -7.96 33.35
CA SER A 270 10.58 -6.64 32.90
C SER A 270 9.64 -6.14 31.80
N MET A 271 8.87 -5.14 32.17
CA MET A 271 7.96 -4.39 31.33
C MET A 271 8.74 -3.31 30.57
N ILE A 272 8.62 -3.29 29.25
CA ILE A 272 9.32 -2.34 28.38
C ILE A 272 8.31 -1.69 27.45
N GLN A 273 8.35 -0.37 27.36
CA GLN A 273 7.64 0.40 26.34
C GLN A 273 8.51 0.56 25.11
N VAL A 274 7.90 0.40 23.94
CA VAL A 274 8.58 0.57 22.65
C VAL A 274 7.82 1.58 21.83
N SER A 275 8.53 2.54 21.23
CA SER A 275 7.95 3.43 20.23
C SER A 275 8.82 3.50 18.98
N ALA A 276 8.19 3.61 17.82
CA ALA A 276 8.89 3.70 16.54
C ALA A 276 8.12 4.59 15.57
N LYS A 277 8.87 5.33 14.75
CA LYS A 277 8.36 6.01 13.57
C LYS A 277 8.64 5.14 12.35
N LEU A 278 7.62 4.86 11.55
CA LEU A 278 7.76 4.21 10.25
C LEU A 278 7.36 5.18 9.14
N VAL A 279 8.15 5.21 8.08
CA VAL A 279 7.96 6.13 6.95
C VAL A 279 7.82 5.30 5.68
N GLU A 280 6.78 5.57 4.91
CA GLU A 280 6.58 4.97 3.59
C GLU A 280 7.68 5.39 2.61
N VAL A 281 8.30 4.41 1.96
CA VAL A 281 9.40 4.62 1.00
C VAL A 281 9.27 3.76 -0.27
N GLY A 282 8.18 2.98 -0.36
CA GLY A 282 7.92 2.02 -1.44
C GLY A 282 7.31 2.62 -2.70
#